data_AF-A0A916RUN1-F1
#
_entry.id   AF-A0A916RUN1-F1
#
_cell.length_a   1.000
_cell.length_b   1.000
_cell.length_c   1.000
_cell.angle_alpha   90.00
_cell.angle_beta   90.00
_cell.angle_gamma   90.00
#
_symmetry.space_group_name_H-M   'P 1'
#
loop_
_entity.id
_entity.type
_entity.pdbx_description
1 polymer ?
#
loop_
_entity_poly.entity_id
_entity_poly.type
_entity_poly.pdbx_seq_one_letter_code
_entity_poly.pdbx_strand_id
1 'polypeptide(L)'
;MKRFLEEVSHDVLAFTRMFDYIKDIVLILEVDRDSFRHIYLNKSAEETFKLEEGFIGKRLEEVLPINQAAGLNEKFQQVQSTLKSIEFTEELLIITKNLYVNQRLVLL
;
A
#
# COMPACT_ATOMS: atom_id res chain seq x y z
N MET A 1 4.34 -9.47 9.95
CA MET A 1 3.41 -10.32 9.15
C MET A 1 3.29 -11.79 9.53
N LYS A 2 4.35 -12.47 10.01
CA LYS A 2 4.29 -13.92 10.33
C LYS A 2 3.09 -14.30 11.18
N ARG A 3 2.83 -13.56 12.25
CA ARG A 3 1.77 -13.88 13.22
C ARG A 3 0.33 -13.71 12.67
N PHE A 4 0.04 -12.68 11.88
CA PHE A 4 -1.26 -12.49 11.22
C PHE A 4 -1.46 -13.51 10.08
N LEU A 5 -0.42 -13.77 9.28
CA LEU A 5 -0.47 -14.80 8.24
C LEU A 5 -0.48 -16.23 8.81
N GLU A 6 0.05 -16.47 10.00
CA GLU A 6 -0.03 -17.73 10.74
C GLU A 6 -1.46 -17.96 11.26
N GLU A 7 -2.11 -16.93 11.79
CA GLU A 7 -3.52 -16.96 12.21
C GLU A 7 -4.51 -17.13 11.03
N VAL A 8 -4.18 -16.55 9.86
CA VAL A 8 -4.98 -16.64 8.61
C VAL A 8 -4.49 -17.78 7.69
N SER A 9 -3.50 -18.58 8.12
CA SER A 9 -2.71 -19.49 7.25
C SER A 9 -3.51 -20.53 6.47
N HIS A 10 -4.70 -20.88 6.95
CA HIS A 10 -5.57 -21.83 6.26
C HIS A 10 -6.28 -21.21 5.04
N ASP A 11 -6.29 -19.88 4.89
CA ASP A 11 -7.04 -19.23 3.81
C ASP A 11 -6.41 -17.93 3.30
N VAL A 12 -5.08 -17.83 3.31
CA VAL A 12 -4.35 -16.73 2.62
C VAL A 12 -4.82 -16.61 1.17
N LEU A 13 -5.10 -17.74 0.51
CA LEU A 13 -5.66 -17.77 -0.84
C LEU A 13 -7.08 -17.18 -0.93
N ALA A 14 -7.98 -17.48 0.02
CA ALA A 14 -9.31 -16.88 0.04
C ALA A 14 -9.25 -15.38 0.38
N PHE A 15 -8.36 -14.99 1.29
CA PHE A 15 -8.11 -13.60 1.64
C PHE A 15 -7.63 -12.81 0.42
N THR A 16 -6.58 -13.27 -0.25
CA THR A 16 -6.08 -12.63 -1.48
C THR A 16 -7.17 -12.56 -2.56
N ARG A 17 -7.91 -13.64 -2.79
CA ARG A 17 -9.02 -13.65 -3.75
C ARG A 17 -10.07 -12.60 -3.41
N MET A 18 -10.44 -12.44 -2.15
CA MET A 18 -11.43 -11.45 -1.72
C MET A 18 -10.98 -10.03 -2.09
N PHE A 19 -9.72 -9.67 -1.81
CA PHE A 19 -9.17 -8.36 -2.17
C PHE A 19 -9.04 -8.16 -3.69
N ASP A 20 -8.77 -9.22 -4.45
CA ASP A 20 -8.70 -9.16 -5.91
C ASP A 20 -10.07 -8.88 -6.58
N TYR A 21 -11.18 -9.13 -5.89
CA TYR A 21 -12.53 -8.76 -6.36
C TYR A 21 -12.87 -7.29 -6.08
N ILE A 22 -12.19 -6.64 -5.13
CA ILE A 22 -12.42 -5.23 -4.79
C ILE A 22 -11.92 -4.38 -5.97
N LYS A 23 -12.79 -3.46 -6.43
CA LYS A 23 -12.46 -2.57 -7.55
C LYS A 23 -11.58 -1.39 -7.15
N ASP A 24 -11.65 -0.97 -5.89
CA ASP A 24 -10.75 0.03 -5.35
C ASP A 24 -9.31 -0.49 -5.29
N ILE A 25 -8.36 0.43 -5.38
CA ILE A 25 -6.93 0.14 -5.24
C ILE A 25 -6.66 -0.22 -3.78
N VAL A 26 -6.12 -1.42 -3.55
CA VAL A 26 -5.70 -1.85 -2.21
C VAL A 26 -4.20 -2.14 -2.21
N LEU A 27 -3.52 -1.48 -1.28
CA LEU A 27 -2.10 -1.61 -1.00
C LEU A 27 -1.95 -2.01 0.47
N ILE A 28 -1.16 -3.05 0.75
CA ILE A 28 -0.76 -3.35 2.13
C ILE A 28 0.74 -3.13 2.23
N LEU A 29 1.13 -2.37 3.25
CA LEU A 29 2.51 -2.07 3.57
C LEU A 29 2.86 -2.64 4.95
N GLU A 30 4.05 -3.22 5.06
CA GLU A 30 4.64 -3.57 6.34
C GLU A 30 5.47 -2.39 6.86
N VAL A 31 5.28 -2.08 8.13
CA VAL A 31 6.11 -1.11 8.84
C VAL A 31 7.48 -1.72 9.11
N ASP A 32 8.53 -1.10 8.58
CA ASP A 32 9.93 -1.46 8.81
C ASP A 32 10.66 -0.25 9.42
N ARG A 33 10.58 -0.15 10.75
CA ARG A 33 11.03 1.01 11.54
C ARG A 33 10.32 2.29 11.09
N ASP A 34 11.04 3.17 10.40
CA ASP A 34 10.57 4.47 9.90
C ASP A 34 10.24 4.44 8.39
N SER A 35 10.27 3.26 7.78
CA SER A 35 9.97 3.05 6.35
C SER A 35 8.81 2.08 6.18
N PHE A 36 8.18 2.11 5.00
CA PHE A 36 7.01 1.30 4.67
C PHE A 36 7.27 0.52 3.40
N ARG A 37 7.20 -0.82 3.52
CA ARG A 37 7.51 -1.77 2.44
C ARG A 37 6.24 -2.39 1.89
N HIS A 38 6.05 -2.37 0.58
CA HIS A 38 4.92 -3.03 -0.06
C HIS A 38 4.98 -4.54 0.14
N ILE A 39 3.89 -5.13 0.63
CA ILE A 39 3.78 -6.58 0.88
C ILE A 39 2.61 -7.21 0.14
N TYR A 40 1.63 -6.42 -0.29
CA TYR A 40 0.52 -6.88 -1.13
C TYR A 40 -0.05 -5.73 -1.96
N LEU A 41 -0.53 -6.08 -3.14
CA LEU A 41 -1.26 -5.24 -4.09
C LEU A 41 -2.44 -6.08 -4.58
N ASN A 42 -3.64 -5.51 -4.64
CA ASN A 42 -4.74 -6.22 -5.29
C ASN A 42 -4.66 -6.07 -6.82
N LYS A 43 -5.43 -6.90 -7.53
CA LYS A 43 -5.53 -6.86 -8.99
C LYS A 43 -5.81 -5.45 -9.56
N SER A 44 -6.68 -4.66 -8.94
CA SER A 44 -6.96 -3.28 -9.38
C SER A 44 -5.74 -2.36 -9.29
N ALA A 45 -4.93 -2.50 -8.23
CA ALA A 45 -3.67 -1.77 -8.10
C ALA A 45 -2.70 -2.13 -9.23
N GLU A 46 -2.50 -3.43 -9.47
CA GLU A 46 -1.60 -3.93 -10.52
C GLU A 46 -1.99 -3.40 -11.91
N GLU A 47 -3.28 -3.49 -12.26
CA GLU A 47 -3.82 -3.02 -13.54
C GLU A 47 -3.71 -1.49 -13.70
N THR A 48 -4.01 -0.74 -12.63
CA THR A 48 -4.06 0.73 -12.68
C THR A 48 -2.67 1.34 -12.80
N PHE A 49 -1.73 0.82 -12.02
CA PHE A 49 -0.36 1.31 -11.97
C PHE A 49 0.49 0.76 -13.13
N LYS A 50 -0.01 -0.21 -13.91
CA LYS A 50 0.70 -0.85 -15.03
C LYS A 50 2.11 -1.27 -14.63
N LEU A 51 2.21 -1.90 -13.46
CA LEU A 51 3.49 -2.20 -12.83
C LEU A 51 4.18 -3.29 -13.66
N GLU A 52 5.15 -2.89 -14.48
CA GLU A 52 6.18 -3.80 -14.98
C GLU A 52 6.96 -4.27 -13.74
N GLU A 53 6.56 -5.43 -13.21
CA GLU A 53 7.14 -6.21 -12.12
C GLU A 53 8.03 -5.47 -11.09
N GLY A 54 7.60 -5.50 -9.82
CA GLY A 54 8.52 -5.34 -8.69
C GLY A 54 8.25 -4.18 -7.75
N PHE A 55 7.00 -3.93 -7.35
CA PHE A 55 6.69 -3.08 -6.19
C PHE A 55 6.74 -3.86 -4.88
N ILE A 56 6.28 -5.11 -4.89
CA ILE A 56 6.36 -5.99 -3.71
C ILE A 56 7.82 -6.11 -3.26
N GLY A 57 8.04 -5.91 -1.96
CA GLY A 57 9.37 -5.93 -1.34
C GLY A 57 10.10 -4.59 -1.36
N LYS A 58 9.68 -3.63 -2.20
CA LYS A 58 10.26 -2.28 -2.23
C LYS A 58 9.60 -1.35 -1.23
N ARG A 59 10.34 -0.34 -0.82
CA ARG A 59 9.91 0.75 0.05
C ARG A 59 9.28 1.88 -0.78
N LEU A 60 8.46 2.72 -0.14
CA LEU A 60 7.83 3.88 -0.79
C LEU A 60 8.85 4.76 -1.53
N GLU A 61 10.00 5.04 -0.89
CA GLU A 61 11.08 5.84 -1.46
C GLU A 61 11.80 5.22 -2.67
N GLU A 62 11.65 3.91 -2.89
CA GLU A 62 12.23 3.21 -4.03
C GLU A 62 11.32 3.21 -5.26
N VAL A 63 10.03 3.54 -5.07
CA VAL A 63 9.01 3.45 -6.13
C VAL A 63 8.31 4.78 -6.43
N LEU A 64 8.41 5.76 -5.53
CA LEU A 64 7.83 7.10 -5.69
C LEU A 64 8.92 8.18 -5.72
N PRO A 65 8.65 9.34 -6.34
CA PRO A 65 9.49 10.52 -6.20
C PRO A 65 9.67 10.91 -4.73
N ILE A 66 10.87 11.38 -4.37
CA ILE A 66 11.27 11.71 -2.99
C ILE A 66 10.22 12.56 -2.26
N ASN A 67 9.67 13.59 -2.90
CA ASN A 67 8.69 14.48 -2.28
C ASN A 67 7.36 13.78 -1.98
N GLN A 68 6.92 12.85 -2.85
CA GLN A 68 5.70 12.07 -2.63
C GLN A 68 5.92 11.00 -1.57
N ALA A 69 7.06 10.31 -1.62
CA ALA A 69 7.44 9.34 -0.59
C ALA A 69 7.51 9.99 0.80
N ALA A 70 8.11 11.19 0.91
CA ALA A 70 8.16 11.94 2.17
C ALA A 70 6.75 12.31 2.67
N GLY A 71 5.90 12.86 1.81
CA GLY A 71 4.53 13.24 2.19
C GLY A 71 3.67 12.04 2.61
N LEU A 72 3.84 10.88 1.96
CA LEU A 72 3.19 9.65 2.37
C LEU A 72 3.75 9.10 3.68
N ASN A 73 5.08 9.10 3.86
CA ASN A 73 5.71 8.64 5.10
C ASN A 73 5.18 9.39 6.32
N GLU A 74 5.04 10.71 6.24
CA GLU A 74 4.46 11.52 7.32
C GLU A 74 3.03 11.08 7.68
N LYS A 75 2.21 10.79 6.65
CA LYS A 75 0.83 10.31 6.82
C LYS A 75 0.77 8.91 7.43
N PHE A 76 1.62 8.00 6.99
CA PHE A 76 1.70 6.66 7.59
C PHE A 76 2.19 6.72 9.05
N GLN A 77 3.17 7.56 9.36
CA GLN A 77 3.63 7.80 10.73
C GLN A 77 2.52 8.41 11.60
N GLN A 78 1.69 9.29 11.05
CA GLN A 78 0.51 9.81 11.75
C GLN A 78 -0.48 8.69 12.11
N VAL A 79 -0.78 7.78 11.17
CA VAL A 79 -1.67 6.64 11.44
C VAL A 79 -1.06 5.71 12.49
N GLN A 80 0.23 5.42 12.41
CA GLN A 80 0.94 4.58 13.37
C GLN A 80 0.93 5.18 14.79
N SER A 81 1.17 6.48 14.92
CA SER A 81 1.24 7.17 16.21
C SER A 81 -0.15 7.39 16.84
N THR A 82 -1.18 7.63 16.02
CA THR A 82 -2.53 7.92 16.51
C THR A 82 -3.44 6.70 16.61
N LEU A 83 -3.08 5.61 15.92
CA LEU A 83 -3.92 4.42 15.72
C LEU A 83 -5.29 4.74 15.10
N LYS A 84 -5.39 5.86 14.38
CA LYS A 84 -6.62 6.31 13.71
C LYS A 84 -6.39 6.33 12.21
N SER A 85 -7.42 5.91 11.47
CA SER A 85 -7.40 6.02 10.02
C SER A 85 -7.45 7.48 9.59
N ILE A 86 -6.79 7.79 8.48
CA ILE A 86 -6.86 9.11 7.83
C ILE A 86 -7.28 8.94 6.36
N GLU A 87 -7.94 9.96 5.83
CA GLU A 87 -8.40 10.03 4.44
C GLU A 87 -7.84 11.30 3.79
N PHE A 88 -7.30 11.18 2.57
CA PHE A 88 -6.77 12.31 1.82
C PHE A 88 -6.74 12.00 0.31
N THR A 89 -6.69 13.05 -0.49
CA THR A 89 -6.52 12.94 -1.95
C THR A 89 -5.13 13.42 -2.33
N GLU A 90 -4.45 12.69 -3.20
CA GLU A 90 -3.17 13.11 -3.76
C GLU A 90 -3.01 12.74 -5.23
N GLU A 91 -2.10 13.44 -5.90
CA GLU A 91 -1.63 13.12 -7.24
C GLU A 91 -0.37 12.26 -7.13
N LEU A 92 -0.49 11.01 -7.53
CA LEU A 92 0.62 10.05 -7.61
C LEU A 92 1.27 10.13 -8.98
N LEU A 93 2.60 10.26 -8.99
CA LEU A 93 3.41 10.17 -10.20
C LEU A 93 4.14 8.84 -10.18
N ILE A 94 3.61 7.89 -10.93
CA ILE A 94 4.13 6.52 -11.00
C ILE A 94 4.57 6.27 -12.44
N ILE A 95 5.88 6.02 -12.60
CA ILE A 95 6.58 5.62 -13.83
C ILE A 95 5.85 6.06 -15.10
N THR A 96 5.99 7.35 -15.45
CA THR A 96 5.46 8.03 -16.66
C THR A 96 3.94 8.25 -16.75
N LYS A 97 3.19 8.13 -15.65
CA LYS A 97 1.76 8.50 -15.60
C LYS A 97 1.42 9.33 -14.34
N ASN A 98 0.58 10.34 -14.52
CA ASN A 98 -0.06 11.07 -13.42
C ASN A 98 -1.41 10.44 -13.10
N LEU A 99 -1.68 10.19 -11.83
CA LEU A 99 -2.92 9.60 -11.36
C LEU A 99 -3.42 10.35 -10.12
N TYR A 100 -4.68 10.79 -10.13
CA TYR A 100 -5.34 11.30 -8.93
C TYR A 100 -5.99 10.14 -8.18
N VAL A 101 -5.60 9.94 -6.92
CA VAL A 101 -6.11 8.85 -6.08
C VAL A 101 -6.62 9.41 -4.76
N ASN A 102 -7.85 9.05 -4.39
CA ASN A 102 -8.34 9.22 -3.02
C ASN A 102 -7.88 8.00 -2.20
N GLN A 103 -7.15 8.25 -1.13
CA GLN A 103 -6.53 7.24 -0.30
C GLN A 103 -7.06 7.30 1.12
N ARG A 104 -7.39 6.13 1.64
CA ARG A 104 -7.67 5.90 3.05
C ARG A 104 -6.59 4.99 3.63
N LEU A 105 -5.86 5.49 4.60
CA LEU A 105 -4.85 4.71 5.31
C LEU A 105 -5.44 4.15 6.60
N VAL A 106 -5.27 2.84 6.78
CA VAL A 106 -5.78 2.08 7.92
C VAL A 106 -4.65 1.23 8.47
N LEU A 107 -4.47 1.24 9.79
CA LEU A 107 -3.57 0.31 10.47
C LEU A 107 -4.32 -1.01 10.66
N LEU A 108 -3.77 -2.10 10.12
CA LEU A 108 -4.26 -3.47 10.27
C LEU A 108 -3.61 -4.18 11.45
#